data_AF-A0AAD4UDJ5-F1
#
_entry.id   AF-A0AAD4UDJ5-F1
#
_cell.length_a   1.000
_cell.length_b   1.000
_cell.length_c   1.000
_cell.angle_alpha   90.00
_cell.angle_beta   90.00
_cell.angle_gamma   90.00
#
_symmetry.space_group_name_H-M   'P 1'
#
loop_
_entity.id
_entity.type
_entity.pdbx_description
1 polymer ?
#
loop_
_entity_poly.entity_id
_entity_poly.type
_entity_poly.pdbx_seq_one_letter_code
_entity_poly.pdbx_strand_id
1 'polypeptide(L)'
;VPYETLNKRFRAAQKSIDRETSHVSAAVAELERTLGGCPAVDSVVSLLDGVVEKLSVLKRKAVESIQAEDESAKLCKRRIEHLKEHSSDQPAAASVWKRKRMDRMMVEHLLRCGYYNTAVKLARQSGIEDLVNIEMFLTAKEVEESLERRETATCLAWCHDNKSRLRKMKGRQSEHDAKTGRKSRVASGSPKESEDLGMESIKGKPELSCLEFSLRIQEFIELIRQNKRLDAVALCLSRHARKHFSQAEGSQLDEVRQVMGMLAFPPDTHISPYK
;
A
#
# COMPACT_ATOMS: atom_id res chain seq x y z
N VAL A 1 7.42 10.63 -3.88
CA VAL A 1 7.45 9.49 -4.82
C VAL A 1 8.81 8.77 -4.80
N PRO A 2 9.93 9.22 -5.42
CA PRO A 2 11.20 8.46 -5.36
C PRO A 2 11.73 8.22 -3.94
N TYR A 3 11.72 9.26 -3.12
CA TYR A 3 12.12 9.15 -1.72
C TYR A 3 11.19 8.21 -0.91
N GLU A 4 9.90 8.17 -1.25
CA GLU A 4 8.97 7.25 -0.59
C GLU A 4 9.29 5.79 -0.97
N THR A 5 9.62 5.53 -2.24
CA THR A 5 10.08 4.23 -2.71
C THR A 5 11.38 3.82 -2.02
N LEU A 6 12.37 4.72 -1.95
CA LEU A 6 13.62 4.48 -1.24
C LEU A 6 13.36 4.13 0.24
N ASN A 7 12.54 4.92 0.94
CA ASN A 7 12.22 4.68 2.34
C ASN A 7 11.42 3.37 2.54
N LYS A 8 10.53 3.00 1.62
CA LYS A 8 9.83 1.71 1.64
C LYS A 8 10.81 0.55 1.48
N ARG A 9 11.73 0.64 0.50
CA ARG A 9 12.77 -0.36 0.24
C ARG A 9 13.71 -0.51 1.43
N PHE A 10 14.23 0.59 1.96
CA PHE A 10 15.09 0.61 3.15
C PHE A 10 14.46 -0.09 4.36
N ARG A 11 13.20 0.23 4.67
CA ARG A 11 12.49 -0.40 5.80
C ARG A 11 12.22 -1.88 5.56
N ALA A 12 11.98 -2.29 4.32
CA ALA A 12 11.76 -3.69 3.95
C ALA A 12 13.07 -4.49 4.02
N ALA A 13 14.16 -3.92 3.49
CA ALA A 13 15.51 -4.46 3.55
C ALA A 13 15.94 -4.69 4.99
N GLN A 14 15.83 -3.68 5.86
CA GLN A 14 16.16 -3.79 7.28
C GLN A 14 15.45 -4.98 7.93
N LYS A 15 14.11 -5.07 7.78
CA LYS A 15 13.33 -6.18 8.34
C LYS A 15 13.70 -7.54 7.75
N SER A 16 14.02 -7.59 6.47
CA SER A 16 14.41 -8.83 5.79
C SER A 16 15.77 -9.31 6.30
N ILE A 17 16.74 -8.39 6.39
CA ILE A 17 18.09 -8.68 6.88
C ILE A 17 18.04 -9.09 8.35
N ASP A 18 17.34 -8.35 9.21
CA ASP A 18 17.23 -8.69 10.64
C ASP A 18 16.65 -10.09 10.88
N ARG A 19 15.68 -10.50 10.05
CA ARG A 19 15.11 -11.86 10.09
C ARG A 19 16.12 -12.92 9.71
N GLU A 20 16.84 -12.73 8.61
CA GLU A 20 17.86 -13.71 8.18
C GLU A 20 19.04 -13.76 9.14
N THR A 21 19.47 -12.62 9.69
CA THR A 21 20.46 -12.58 10.77
C THR A 21 19.99 -13.40 11.96
N SER A 22 18.71 -13.28 12.36
CA SER A 22 18.14 -14.11 13.43
C SER A 22 18.17 -15.61 13.10
N HIS A 23 17.90 -16.00 11.86
CA HIS A 23 18.00 -17.40 11.42
C HIS A 23 19.45 -17.93 11.47
N VAL A 24 20.42 -17.11 11.04
CA VAL A 24 21.85 -17.46 11.11
C VAL A 24 22.27 -17.59 12.58
N SER A 25 21.92 -16.65 13.44
CA SER A 25 22.23 -16.72 14.87
C SER A 25 21.64 -17.96 15.53
N ALA A 26 20.40 -18.34 15.18
CA ALA A 26 19.78 -19.57 15.70
C ALA A 26 20.51 -20.83 15.23
N ALA A 27 20.93 -20.90 13.96
CA ALA A 27 21.69 -22.02 13.42
C ALA A 27 23.08 -22.15 14.08
N VAL A 28 23.75 -21.03 14.33
CA VAL A 28 25.04 -20.99 15.04
C VAL A 28 24.89 -21.43 16.50
N ALA A 29 23.88 -20.92 17.20
CA ALA A 29 23.62 -21.31 18.60
C ALA A 29 23.34 -22.82 18.74
N GLU A 30 22.64 -23.40 17.77
CA GLU A 30 22.39 -24.85 17.73
C GLU A 30 23.68 -25.66 17.51
N LEU A 31 24.56 -25.17 16.64
CA LEU A 31 25.89 -25.75 16.44
C LEU A 31 26.73 -25.68 17.72
N GLU A 32 26.81 -24.53 18.37
CA GLU A 32 27.55 -24.33 19.63
C GLU A 32 27.03 -25.26 20.74
N ARG A 33 25.72 -25.37 20.88
CA ARG A 33 25.07 -26.27 21.85
C ARG A 33 25.44 -27.73 21.60
N THR A 34 25.50 -28.14 20.34
CA THR A 34 25.82 -29.51 19.94
C THR A 34 27.31 -29.82 20.17
N LEU A 35 28.20 -28.86 19.94
CA LEU A 35 29.63 -29.00 20.21
C LEU A 35 29.96 -29.22 21.70
N GLY A 36 29.13 -28.72 22.61
CA GLY A 36 29.29 -28.94 24.06
C GLY A 36 29.10 -30.40 24.53
N GLY A 37 28.59 -31.29 23.67
CA GLY A 37 28.16 -32.65 24.04
C GLY A 37 28.97 -33.81 23.45
N CYS A 38 30.19 -33.60 22.95
CA CYS A 38 30.97 -34.61 22.21
C CYS A 38 30.17 -35.26 21.06
N PRO A 39 29.71 -34.48 20.06
CA PRO A 39 28.86 -34.97 18.98
C PRO A 39 29.61 -35.84 17.96
N ALA A 40 28.86 -36.68 17.24
CA ALA A 40 29.37 -37.38 16.07
C ALA A 40 29.77 -36.39 14.97
N VAL A 41 30.85 -36.69 14.24
CA VAL A 41 31.39 -35.82 13.17
C VAL A 41 30.32 -35.50 12.12
N ASP A 42 29.54 -36.49 11.69
CA ASP A 42 28.48 -36.30 10.69
C ASP A 42 27.40 -35.29 11.11
N SER A 43 27.10 -35.23 12.42
CA SER A 43 26.15 -34.25 12.98
C SER A 43 26.71 -32.83 12.89
N VAL A 44 27.99 -32.67 13.21
CA VAL A 44 28.68 -31.36 13.10
C VAL A 44 28.75 -30.91 11.64
N VAL A 45 29.07 -31.81 10.71
CA VAL A 45 29.10 -31.52 9.28
C VAL A 45 27.72 -31.04 8.80
N SER A 46 26.65 -31.77 9.14
CA SER A 46 25.29 -31.39 8.75
C SER A 46 24.86 -30.03 9.32
N LEU A 47 25.25 -29.70 10.55
CA LEU A 47 24.96 -28.40 11.15
C LEU A 47 25.75 -27.27 10.48
N LEU A 48 27.01 -27.51 10.13
CA LEU A 48 27.82 -26.56 9.37
C LEU A 48 27.22 -26.29 7.99
N ASP A 49 26.77 -27.33 7.28
CA ASP A 49 26.06 -27.16 6.00
C ASP A 49 24.81 -26.30 6.15
N GLY A 50 24.03 -26.52 7.22
CA GLY A 50 22.87 -25.69 7.55
C GLY A 50 23.24 -24.22 7.79
N VAL A 51 24.33 -23.95 8.53
CA VAL A 51 24.83 -22.57 8.74
C VAL A 51 25.26 -21.93 7.41
N VAL A 52 25.98 -22.67 6.56
CA VAL A 52 26.41 -22.20 5.23
C VAL A 52 25.21 -21.87 4.35
N GLU A 53 24.16 -22.69 4.38
CA GLU A 53 22.92 -22.43 3.64
C GLU A 53 22.25 -21.13 4.12
N LYS A 54 22.10 -20.94 5.44
CA LYS A 54 21.50 -19.71 5.99
C LYS A 54 22.34 -18.46 5.67
N LEU A 55 23.66 -18.54 5.76
CA LEU A 55 24.57 -17.45 5.38
C LEU A 55 24.47 -17.12 3.89
N SER A 56 24.33 -18.13 3.03
CA SER A 56 24.16 -17.94 1.58
C SER A 56 22.85 -17.23 1.26
N VAL A 57 21.75 -17.58 1.95
CA VAL A 57 20.46 -16.89 1.84
C VAL A 57 20.57 -15.45 2.32
N LEU A 58 21.20 -15.19 3.47
CA LEU A 58 21.42 -13.84 3.99
C LEU A 58 22.22 -13.00 2.99
N LYS A 59 23.34 -13.52 2.47
CA LYS A 59 24.18 -12.84 1.49
C LYS A 59 23.37 -12.45 0.25
N ARG A 60 22.62 -13.39 -0.31
CA ARG A 60 21.79 -13.14 -1.51
C ARG A 60 20.78 -12.03 -1.25
N LYS A 61 20.02 -12.12 -0.15
CA LYS A 61 19.01 -11.11 0.21
C LYS A 61 19.61 -9.74 0.51
N ALA A 62 20.79 -9.68 1.13
CA ALA A 62 21.50 -8.43 1.38
C ALA A 62 21.91 -7.75 0.06
N VAL A 63 22.49 -8.51 -0.88
CA VAL A 63 22.88 -7.99 -2.21
C VAL A 63 21.67 -7.47 -2.98
N GLU A 64 20.58 -8.24 -3.05
CA GLU A 64 19.34 -7.82 -3.72
C GLU A 64 18.77 -6.53 -3.10
N SER A 65 18.78 -6.44 -1.76
CA SER A 65 18.26 -5.27 -1.04
C SER A 65 19.12 -4.02 -1.26
N ILE A 66 20.45 -4.16 -1.17
CA ILE A 66 21.40 -3.05 -1.41
C ILE A 66 21.27 -2.53 -2.83
N GLN A 67 21.21 -3.43 -3.82
CA GLN A 67 21.04 -3.05 -5.22
C GLN A 67 19.74 -2.27 -5.45
N ALA A 68 18.62 -2.74 -4.86
CA ALA A 68 17.34 -2.06 -4.98
C ALA A 68 17.33 -0.68 -4.30
N GLU A 69 18.03 -0.52 -3.18
CA GLU A 69 18.20 0.78 -2.53
C GLU A 69 19.06 1.74 -3.34
N ASP A 70 20.19 1.27 -3.86
CA ASP A 70 21.12 2.05 -4.68
C ASP A 70 20.43 2.59 -5.94
N GLU A 71 19.63 1.79 -6.64
CA GLU A 71 18.82 2.25 -7.78
C GLU A 71 17.87 3.40 -7.40
N SER A 72 17.20 3.27 -6.25
CA SER A 72 16.28 4.30 -5.76
C SER A 72 17.00 5.57 -5.31
N ALA A 73 18.19 5.43 -4.72
CA ALA A 73 19.04 6.55 -4.33
C ALA A 73 19.58 7.28 -5.56
N LYS A 74 20.07 6.55 -6.56
CA LYS A 74 20.52 7.09 -7.86
C LYS A 74 19.40 7.85 -8.56
N LEU A 75 18.18 7.33 -8.57
CA LEU A 75 17.02 8.04 -9.10
C LEU A 75 16.78 9.39 -8.38
N CYS A 76 16.84 9.39 -7.05
CA CYS A 76 16.72 10.64 -6.27
C CYS A 76 17.83 11.63 -6.62
N LYS A 77 19.08 11.13 -6.74
CA LYS A 77 20.25 11.94 -7.10
C LYS A 77 20.09 12.58 -8.48
N ARG A 78 19.70 11.82 -9.51
CA ARG A 78 19.46 12.34 -10.87
C ARG A 78 18.40 13.44 -10.90
N ARG A 79 17.33 13.31 -10.12
CA ARG A 79 16.30 14.37 -9.99
C ARG A 79 16.85 15.63 -9.32
N ILE A 80 17.68 15.49 -8.29
CA ILE A 80 18.32 16.64 -7.62
C ILE A 80 19.30 17.33 -8.58
N GLU A 81 20.10 16.56 -9.33
CA GLU A 81 21.02 17.09 -10.34
C GLU A 81 20.27 17.88 -11.42
N HIS A 82 19.17 17.33 -11.96
CA HIS A 82 18.34 18.05 -12.93
C HIS A 82 17.72 19.35 -12.37
N LEU A 83 17.42 19.40 -11.07
CA LEU A 83 16.96 20.64 -10.43
C LEU A 83 18.10 21.67 -10.34
N LYS A 84 19.34 21.24 -10.08
CA LYS A 84 20.52 22.11 -10.04
C LYS A 84 20.89 22.66 -11.42
N GLU A 85 20.65 21.89 -12.50
CA GLU A 85 20.83 22.36 -13.89
C GLU A 85 20.01 23.64 -14.17
N HIS A 86 18.86 23.81 -13.52
CA HIS A 86 18.03 25.01 -13.68
C HIS A 86 18.72 26.28 -13.16
N SER A 87 19.54 26.14 -12.13
CA SER A 87 20.27 27.25 -11.50
C SER A 87 21.50 27.71 -12.29
N SER A 88 21.72 27.16 -13.49
CA SER A 88 22.83 27.56 -14.36
C SER A 88 22.48 28.83 -15.13
N ASP A 89 23.39 29.81 -15.11
CA ASP A 89 23.25 31.09 -15.83
C ASP A 89 23.48 30.97 -17.35
N GLN A 90 23.81 29.77 -17.87
CA GLN A 90 24.07 29.58 -19.28
C GLN A 90 22.77 29.52 -20.11
N PRO A 91 22.59 30.38 -21.14
CA PRO A 91 21.36 30.41 -21.95
C PRO A 91 21.06 29.10 -22.68
N ALA A 92 22.09 28.42 -23.17
CA ALA A 92 21.98 27.13 -23.84
C ALA A 92 21.45 26.05 -22.88
N ALA A 93 22.02 25.96 -21.67
CA ALA A 93 21.57 25.04 -20.63
C ALA A 93 20.11 25.31 -20.22
N ALA A 94 19.74 26.59 -20.08
CA ALA A 94 18.37 26.99 -19.79
C ALA A 94 17.37 26.55 -20.87
N SER A 95 17.75 26.63 -22.16
CA SER A 95 16.90 26.18 -23.26
C SER A 95 16.66 24.66 -23.25
N VAL A 96 17.70 23.87 -22.98
CA VAL A 96 17.63 22.41 -22.87
C VAL A 96 16.77 22.02 -21.67
N TRP A 97 16.94 22.68 -20.54
CA TRP A 97 16.14 22.45 -19.34
C TRP A 97 14.65 22.74 -19.58
N LYS A 98 14.32 23.85 -20.25
CA LYS A 98 12.93 24.19 -20.63
C LYS A 98 12.31 23.11 -21.51
N ARG A 99 13.07 22.57 -22.47
CA ARG A 99 12.62 21.44 -23.32
C ARG A 99 12.34 20.19 -22.48
N LYS A 100 13.29 19.76 -21.63
CA LYS A 100 13.09 18.62 -20.70
C LYS A 100 11.86 18.82 -19.81
N ARG A 101 11.63 20.05 -19.32
CA ARG A 101 10.45 20.39 -18.52
C ARG A 101 9.15 20.22 -19.32
N MET A 102 9.12 20.69 -20.56
CA MET A 102 7.96 20.53 -21.45
C MET A 102 7.68 19.06 -21.71
N ASP A 103 8.70 18.28 -22.07
CA ASP A 103 8.58 16.84 -22.29
C ASP A 103 8.03 16.12 -21.05
N ARG A 104 8.52 16.49 -19.86
CA ARG A 104 7.99 15.96 -18.59
C ARG A 104 6.51 16.27 -18.39
N MET A 105 6.07 17.49 -18.70
CA MET A 105 4.65 17.88 -18.61
C MET A 105 3.79 17.12 -19.62
N MET A 106 4.29 16.92 -20.85
CA MET A 106 3.60 16.14 -21.86
C MET A 106 3.46 14.67 -21.46
N VAL A 107 4.53 14.04 -20.96
CA VAL A 107 4.49 12.67 -20.44
C VAL A 107 3.46 12.54 -19.32
N GLU A 108 3.47 13.47 -18.36
CA GLU A 108 2.53 13.45 -17.23
C GLU A 108 1.07 13.64 -17.68
N HIS A 109 0.83 14.48 -18.69
CA HIS A 109 -0.50 14.65 -19.29
C HIS A 109 -0.95 13.39 -20.03
N LEU A 110 -0.09 12.80 -20.87
CA LEU A 110 -0.38 11.56 -21.58
C LEU A 110 -0.73 10.41 -20.62
N LEU A 111 0.00 10.28 -19.50
CA LEU A 111 -0.28 9.29 -18.47
C LEU A 111 -1.66 9.50 -17.82
N ARG A 112 -2.03 10.75 -17.51
CA ARG A 112 -3.37 11.08 -16.96
C ARG A 112 -4.51 10.83 -17.93
N CYS A 113 -4.25 10.96 -19.24
CA CYS A 113 -5.22 10.69 -20.28
C CYS A 113 -5.27 9.21 -20.70
N GLY A 114 -4.49 8.32 -20.07
CA GLY A 114 -4.45 6.89 -20.40
C GLY A 114 -3.59 6.53 -21.62
N TYR A 115 -2.81 7.47 -22.17
CA TYR A 115 -1.91 7.22 -23.30
C TYR A 115 -0.54 6.67 -22.85
N TYR A 116 -0.55 5.56 -22.10
CA TYR A 116 0.65 5.01 -21.44
C TYR A 116 1.79 4.66 -22.41
N ASN A 117 1.49 3.99 -23.52
CA ASN A 117 2.49 3.59 -24.50
C ASN A 117 3.20 4.80 -25.13
N THR A 118 2.43 5.83 -25.47
CA THR A 118 2.96 7.08 -26.02
C THR A 118 3.80 7.82 -24.98
N ALA A 119 3.33 7.88 -23.73
CA ALA A 119 4.06 8.47 -22.62
C ALA A 119 5.42 7.80 -22.38
N VAL A 120 5.45 6.46 -22.39
CA VAL A 120 6.68 5.66 -22.25
C VAL A 120 7.63 5.92 -23.42
N LYS A 121 7.13 5.94 -24.66
CA LYS A 121 7.95 6.24 -25.85
C LYS A 121 8.56 7.64 -25.80
N LEU A 122 7.77 8.64 -25.44
CA LEU A 122 8.25 10.03 -25.30
C LEU A 122 9.32 10.13 -24.20
N ALA A 123 9.09 9.50 -23.04
CA ALA A 123 10.05 9.53 -21.95
C ALA A 123 11.41 8.91 -22.33
N ARG A 124 11.39 7.80 -23.08
CA ARG A 124 12.59 7.13 -23.62
C ARG A 124 13.32 8.00 -24.64
N GLN A 125 12.59 8.52 -25.63
CA GLN A 125 13.17 9.34 -26.70
C GLN A 125 13.79 10.63 -26.16
N SER A 126 13.16 11.26 -25.17
CA SER A 126 13.68 12.47 -24.52
C SER A 126 14.72 12.17 -23.43
N GLY A 127 14.96 10.90 -23.07
CA GLY A 127 15.89 10.50 -22.01
C GLY A 127 15.49 11.01 -20.62
N ILE A 128 14.19 11.09 -20.34
CA ILE A 128 13.63 11.65 -19.10
C ILE A 128 12.88 10.63 -18.25
N GLU A 129 13.04 9.33 -18.50
CA GLU A 129 12.37 8.24 -17.75
C GLU A 129 12.53 8.40 -16.23
N ASP A 130 13.70 8.83 -15.78
CA ASP A 130 14.00 9.08 -14.37
C ASP A 130 13.27 10.29 -13.77
N LEU A 131 12.84 11.24 -14.60
CA LEU A 131 12.21 12.48 -14.18
C LEU A 131 10.68 12.39 -14.12
N VAL A 132 10.10 11.32 -14.66
CA VAL A 132 8.66 11.06 -14.71
C VAL A 132 8.28 9.91 -13.76
N ASN A 133 7.00 9.80 -13.41
CA ASN A 133 6.52 8.77 -12.47
C ASN A 133 5.72 7.68 -13.19
N ILE A 134 6.21 7.18 -14.33
CA ILE A 134 5.51 6.21 -15.20
C ILE A 134 4.99 5.00 -14.39
N GLU A 135 5.87 4.37 -13.62
CA GLU A 135 5.53 3.18 -12.83
C GLU A 135 4.32 3.37 -11.92
N MET A 136 4.16 4.56 -11.30
CA MET A 136 2.98 4.82 -10.47
C MET A 136 1.68 4.79 -11.25
N PHE A 137 1.70 5.35 -12.46
CA PHE A 137 0.52 5.36 -13.32
C PHE A 137 0.24 3.97 -13.88
N LEU A 138 1.27 3.16 -14.15
CA LEU A 138 1.08 1.76 -14.56
C LEU A 138 0.52 0.90 -13.42
N THR A 139 0.98 1.08 -12.17
CA THR A 139 0.37 0.42 -11.01
C THR A 139 -1.10 0.83 -10.84
N ALA A 140 -1.42 2.11 -11.03
CA ALA A 140 -2.81 2.57 -10.97
C ALA A 140 -3.66 1.94 -12.08
N LYS A 141 -3.13 1.92 -13.31
CA LYS A 141 -3.77 1.29 -14.47
C LYS A 141 -4.05 -0.19 -14.23
N GLU A 142 -3.09 -0.94 -13.67
CA GLU A 142 -3.27 -2.36 -13.36
C GLU A 142 -4.43 -2.58 -12.36
N VAL A 143 -4.53 -1.73 -11.33
CA VAL A 143 -5.62 -1.77 -10.36
C VAL A 143 -6.96 -1.41 -11.03
N GLU A 144 -6.99 -0.41 -11.90
CA GLU A 144 -8.19 -0.02 -12.65
C GLU A 144 -8.65 -1.15 -13.57
N GLU A 145 -7.74 -1.72 -14.37
CA GLU A 145 -8.02 -2.85 -15.27
C GLU A 145 -8.48 -4.10 -14.51
N SER A 146 -7.91 -4.38 -13.32
CA SER A 146 -8.38 -5.51 -12.50
C SER A 146 -9.81 -5.27 -12.01
N LEU A 147 -10.13 -4.05 -11.59
CA LEU A 147 -11.48 -3.69 -11.14
C LEU A 147 -12.50 -3.74 -12.28
N GLU A 148 -12.13 -3.34 -13.50
CA GLU A 148 -12.97 -3.52 -14.70
C GLU A 148 -13.26 -5.00 -14.99
N ARG A 149 -12.27 -5.88 -14.77
CA ARG A 149 -12.44 -7.34 -14.82
C ARG A 149 -13.16 -7.92 -13.60
N ARG A 150 -13.62 -7.08 -12.66
CA ARG A 150 -14.31 -7.45 -11.41
C ARG A 150 -13.41 -8.23 -10.44
N GLU A 151 -12.11 -8.07 -10.55
CA GLU A 151 -11.10 -8.66 -9.69
C GLU A 151 -10.69 -7.66 -8.60
N THR A 152 -11.07 -7.93 -7.35
CA THR A 152 -10.79 -7.03 -6.22
C THR A 152 -9.44 -7.29 -5.55
N ALA A 153 -8.82 -8.46 -5.81
CA ALA A 153 -7.62 -8.92 -5.12
C ALA A 153 -6.43 -7.95 -5.26
N THR A 154 -6.17 -7.44 -6.47
CA THR A 154 -5.08 -6.49 -6.75
C THR A 154 -5.27 -5.17 -5.99
N CYS A 155 -6.50 -4.63 -5.99
CA CYS A 155 -6.82 -3.41 -5.27
C CYS A 155 -6.75 -3.59 -3.75
N LEU A 156 -7.18 -4.76 -3.24
CA LEU A 156 -7.07 -5.12 -1.82
C LEU A 156 -5.61 -5.24 -1.37
N ALA A 157 -4.75 -5.86 -2.18
CA ALA A 157 -3.31 -5.92 -1.94
C ALA A 157 -2.71 -4.51 -1.90
N TRP A 158 -3.11 -3.64 -2.83
CA TRP A 158 -2.70 -2.24 -2.83
C TRP A 158 -3.15 -1.49 -1.56
N CYS A 159 -4.38 -1.72 -1.11
CA CYS A 159 -4.90 -1.14 0.13
C CYS A 159 -4.08 -1.58 1.35
N HIS A 160 -3.75 -2.88 1.42
CA HIS A 160 -2.92 -3.42 2.49
C HIS A 160 -1.54 -2.77 2.53
N ASP A 161 -0.89 -2.65 1.37
CA ASP A 161 0.42 -2.02 1.21
C ASP A 161 0.44 -0.55 1.62
N ASN A 162 -0.68 0.15 1.41
CA ASN A 162 -0.83 1.58 1.67
C ASN A 162 -1.61 1.92 2.95
N LYS A 163 -1.95 0.92 3.76
CA LYS A 163 -2.87 1.03 4.91
C LYS A 163 -2.53 2.16 5.88
N SER A 164 -1.25 2.38 6.15
CA SER A 164 -0.81 3.45 7.06
C SER A 164 -1.08 4.86 6.52
N ARG A 165 -0.99 5.04 5.20
CA ARG A 165 -1.29 6.32 4.51
C ARG A 165 -2.79 6.54 4.42
N LEU A 166 -3.54 5.50 4.06
CA LEU A 166 -5.01 5.56 3.96
C LEU A 166 -5.65 5.99 5.29
N ARG A 167 -5.15 5.49 6.43
CA ARG A 167 -5.61 5.94 7.76
C ARG A 167 -5.30 7.41 8.04
N LYS A 168 -4.09 7.89 7.69
CA LYS A 168 -3.71 9.30 7.88
C LYS A 168 -4.53 10.25 7.03
N MET A 169 -4.88 9.85 5.81
CA MET A 169 -5.71 10.67 4.92
C MET A 169 -7.12 10.84 5.46
N LYS A 170 -7.71 9.77 6.02
CA LYS A 170 -9.05 9.86 6.63
C LYS A 170 -9.07 10.75 7.87
N GLY A 171 -8.05 10.68 8.74
CA GLY A 171 -7.94 11.57 9.91
C GLY A 171 -7.89 13.05 9.55
N ARG A 172 -7.24 13.42 8.43
CA ARG A 172 -7.22 14.80 7.94
C ARG A 172 -8.57 15.25 7.38
N GLN A 173 -9.31 14.35 6.74
CA GLN A 173 -10.64 14.63 6.22
C GLN A 173 -11.62 14.92 7.37
N SER A 174 -11.61 14.09 8.43
CA SER A 174 -12.42 14.32 9.62
C SER A 174 -12.07 15.61 10.37
N GLU A 175 -10.79 15.98 10.44
CA GLU A 175 -10.38 17.27 11.03
C GLU A 175 -10.81 18.47 10.18
N HIS A 176 -10.75 18.34 8.85
CA HIS A 176 -11.22 19.38 7.94
C HIS A 176 -12.73 19.58 8.07
N ASP A 177 -13.50 18.48 8.06
CA ASP A 177 -14.96 18.51 8.18
C ASP A 177 -15.42 19.05 9.55
N ALA A 178 -14.68 18.73 10.63
CA ALA A 178 -14.92 19.30 11.96
C ALA A 178 -14.61 20.81 12.04
N LYS A 179 -13.58 21.30 11.33
CA LYS A 179 -13.25 22.73 11.27
C LYS A 179 -14.22 23.53 10.40
N THR A 180 -14.73 22.95 9.31
CA THR A 180 -15.77 23.58 8.49
C THR A 180 -17.14 23.57 9.18
N GLY A 181 -17.45 22.54 9.97
CA GLY A 181 -18.68 22.48 10.78
C GLY A 181 -18.71 23.48 11.95
N ARG A 182 -17.55 23.91 12.46
CA ARG A 182 -17.47 24.89 13.56
C ARG A 182 -17.67 26.35 13.11
N LYS A 183 -17.56 26.64 11.80
CA LYS A 183 -17.77 27.99 11.25
C LYS A 183 -19.23 28.36 10.96
N SER A 184 -20.19 27.46 11.14
CA SER A 184 -21.62 27.76 10.90
C SER A 184 -22.45 28.02 12.17
N ARG A 185 -21.86 27.99 13.37
CA ARG A 185 -22.57 28.37 14.61
C ARG A 185 -22.17 29.78 15.06
N VAL A 186 -22.80 30.79 14.46
CA VAL A 186 -22.83 32.16 14.99
C VAL A 186 -24.07 32.34 15.86
N ALA A 187 -23.80 32.67 17.12
CA ALA A 187 -24.54 33.49 18.08
C ALA A 187 -26.03 33.20 18.39
N SER A 188 -26.26 32.55 19.54
CA SER A 188 -27.24 33.03 20.53
C SER A 188 -26.97 32.44 21.93
N GLY A 189 -26.64 33.31 22.91
CA GLY A 189 -27.03 33.15 24.32
C GLY A 189 -26.11 32.40 25.30
N SER A 190 -25.24 33.18 25.98
CA SER A 190 -24.77 33.14 27.39
C SER A 190 -24.19 31.87 28.07
N PRO A 191 -23.27 32.04 29.05
CA PRO A 191 -22.32 31.00 29.47
C PRO A 191 -22.72 30.27 30.77
N LYS A 192 -22.41 28.97 30.83
CA LYS A 192 -22.21 28.24 32.09
C LYS A 192 -20.95 27.38 31.97
N GLU A 193 -19.91 27.76 32.71
CA GLU A 193 -18.87 26.87 33.25
C GLU A 193 -19.57 25.99 34.31
N SER A 194 -19.21 24.73 34.59
CA SER A 194 -17.88 24.14 34.73
C SER A 194 -17.97 22.60 34.67
N GLU A 195 -16.90 21.99 34.14
CA GLU A 195 -16.23 20.76 34.57
C GLU A 195 -17.05 19.47 34.78
N ASP A 196 -16.77 18.43 33.99
CA ASP A 196 -15.81 17.40 34.42
C ASP A 196 -15.36 16.52 33.25
N LEU A 197 -14.12 16.06 33.40
CA LEU A 197 -13.22 15.42 32.48
C LEU A 197 -13.64 13.96 32.23
N GLY A 198 -13.68 13.61 30.95
CA GLY A 198 -13.81 12.24 30.50
C GLY A 198 -13.20 12.07 29.12
N MET A 199 -11.96 12.54 28.93
CA MET A 199 -11.18 12.12 27.77
C MET A 199 -10.75 10.68 28.00
N GLU A 200 -11.69 9.75 27.84
CA GLU A 200 -11.36 8.35 27.68
C GLU A 200 -10.47 8.25 26.45
N SER A 201 -9.18 8.05 26.71
CA SER A 201 -8.26 7.49 25.72
C SER A 201 -8.74 6.09 25.38
N ILE A 202 -9.79 5.99 24.56
CA ILE A 202 -10.08 4.79 23.82
C ILE A 202 -8.90 4.62 22.88
N LYS A 203 -7.99 3.72 23.27
CA LYS A 203 -6.93 3.15 22.44
C LYS A 203 -7.55 2.81 21.09
N GLY A 204 -7.43 3.74 20.13
CA GLY A 204 -8.18 3.74 18.89
C GLY A 204 -7.95 2.44 18.14
N LYS A 205 -8.97 1.58 18.12
CA LYS A 205 -8.99 0.39 17.29
C LYS A 205 -8.84 0.87 15.84
N PRO A 206 -8.05 0.19 14.99
CA PRO A 206 -7.80 0.68 13.64
C PRO A 206 -9.09 0.61 12.83
N GLU A 207 -9.73 1.76 12.62
CA GLU A 207 -10.84 1.94 11.69
C GLU A 207 -10.36 1.79 10.25
N LEU A 208 -11.23 1.22 9.41
CA LEU A 208 -10.97 0.89 8.02
C LEU A 208 -10.98 2.11 7.09
N SER A 209 -10.25 1.98 5.98
CA SER A 209 -10.40 2.92 4.87
C SER A 209 -11.72 2.66 4.15
N CYS A 210 -12.40 3.72 3.70
CA CYS A 210 -13.67 3.61 2.97
C CYS A 210 -13.54 2.68 1.74
N LEU A 211 -12.40 2.77 1.04
CA LEU A 211 -12.09 1.95 -0.13
C LEU A 211 -11.98 0.45 0.20
N GLU A 212 -11.29 0.07 1.28
CA GLU A 212 -11.17 -1.34 1.70
C GLU A 212 -12.55 -1.94 2.02
N PHE A 213 -13.46 -1.15 2.59
CA PHE A 213 -14.84 -1.58 2.84
C PHE A 213 -15.61 -1.81 1.52
N SER A 214 -15.61 -0.85 0.59
CA SER A 214 -16.29 -1.00 -0.70
C SER A 214 -15.77 -2.19 -1.51
N LEU A 215 -14.46 -2.45 -1.47
CA LEU A 215 -13.87 -3.61 -2.16
C LEU A 215 -14.33 -4.95 -1.58
N ARG A 216 -14.56 -5.03 -0.26
CA ARG A 216 -15.06 -6.25 0.39
C ARG A 216 -16.53 -6.50 0.09
N ILE A 217 -17.33 -5.44 0.00
CA ILE A 217 -18.71 -5.52 -0.50
C ILE A 217 -18.70 -6.01 -1.95
N GLN A 218 -17.86 -5.45 -2.81
CA GLN A 218 -17.75 -5.87 -4.20
C GLN A 218 -17.33 -7.34 -4.34
N GLU A 219 -16.33 -7.79 -3.56
CA GLU A 219 -15.87 -9.18 -3.52
C GLU A 219 -17.03 -10.13 -3.16
N PHE A 220 -17.84 -9.76 -2.17
CA PHE A 220 -19.03 -10.53 -1.81
C PHE A 220 -20.05 -10.59 -2.96
N ILE A 221 -20.36 -9.45 -3.58
CA ILE A 221 -21.30 -9.37 -4.71
C ILE A 221 -20.84 -10.28 -5.86
N GLU A 222 -19.54 -10.29 -6.18
CA GLU A 222 -19.00 -11.15 -7.24
C GLU A 222 -19.07 -12.65 -6.90
N LEU A 223 -18.92 -13.04 -5.63
CA LEU A 223 -19.13 -14.42 -5.20
C LEU A 223 -20.60 -14.86 -5.36
N ILE A 224 -21.55 -13.98 -5.04
CA ILE A 224 -22.98 -14.23 -5.26
C ILE A 224 -23.30 -14.34 -6.75
N ARG A 225 -22.74 -13.46 -7.59
CA ARG A 225 -22.89 -13.50 -9.06
C ARG A 225 -22.35 -14.81 -9.66
N GLN A 226 -21.25 -15.35 -9.13
CA GLN A 226 -20.68 -16.64 -9.54
C GLN A 226 -21.42 -17.85 -8.94
N ASN A 227 -22.53 -17.63 -8.21
CA ASN A 227 -23.27 -18.65 -7.47
C ASN A 227 -22.43 -19.42 -6.43
N LYS A 228 -21.30 -18.86 -6.00
CA LYS A 228 -20.41 -19.40 -4.96
C LYS A 228 -20.87 -18.96 -3.58
N ARG A 229 -22.11 -19.31 -3.23
CA ARG A 229 -22.76 -18.85 -1.99
C ARG A 229 -22.04 -19.34 -0.73
N LEU A 230 -21.51 -20.55 -0.74
CA LEU A 230 -20.73 -21.09 0.39
C LEU A 230 -19.45 -20.29 0.61
N ASP A 231 -18.77 -19.88 -0.46
CA ASP A 231 -17.59 -19.01 -0.38
C ASP A 231 -17.96 -17.61 0.09
N ALA A 232 -19.11 -17.07 -0.34
CA ALA A 232 -19.61 -15.77 0.16
C ALA A 232 -19.93 -15.81 1.66
N VAL A 233 -20.56 -16.89 2.13
CA VAL A 233 -20.80 -17.13 3.56
C VAL A 233 -19.48 -17.33 4.31
N ALA A 234 -18.55 -18.11 3.77
CA ALA A 234 -17.22 -18.31 4.35
C ALA A 234 -16.42 -16.98 4.41
N LEU A 235 -16.54 -16.14 3.37
CA LEU A 235 -15.96 -14.80 3.34
C LEU A 235 -16.50 -13.98 4.51
N CYS A 236 -17.82 -13.88 4.67
CA CYS A 236 -18.47 -13.16 5.78
C CYS A 236 -18.14 -13.73 7.17
N LEU A 237 -18.01 -15.05 7.30
CA LEU A 237 -17.66 -15.72 8.55
C LEU A 237 -16.15 -15.65 8.86
N SER A 238 -15.31 -15.35 7.87
CA SER A 238 -13.87 -15.23 8.07
C SER A 238 -13.58 -14.18 9.14
N ARG A 239 -12.57 -14.44 9.98
CA ARG A 239 -12.15 -13.50 11.03
C ARG A 239 -11.77 -12.12 10.46
N HIS A 240 -11.36 -12.08 9.19
CA HIS A 240 -11.06 -10.86 8.46
C HIS A 240 -12.33 -10.06 8.16
N ALA A 241 -13.33 -10.67 7.51
CA ALA A 241 -14.59 -9.98 7.20
C ALA A 241 -15.41 -9.66 8.46
N ARG A 242 -15.46 -10.54 9.47
CA ARG A 242 -16.09 -10.21 10.77
C ARG A 242 -15.46 -8.98 11.39
N LYS A 243 -14.13 -8.88 11.39
CA LYS A 243 -13.43 -7.68 11.87
C LYS A 243 -13.80 -6.44 11.05
N HIS A 244 -13.95 -6.59 9.74
CA HIS A 244 -14.27 -5.47 8.84
C HIS A 244 -15.72 -5.01 8.92
N PHE A 245 -16.66 -5.94 8.93
CA PHE A 245 -18.09 -5.66 9.06
C PHE A 245 -18.48 -5.29 10.49
N SER A 246 -17.80 -5.81 11.52
CA SER A 246 -18.03 -5.38 12.92
C SER A 246 -17.61 -3.95 13.21
N GLN A 247 -16.77 -3.37 12.34
CA GLN A 247 -16.31 -1.98 12.40
C GLN A 247 -17.18 -1.04 11.56
N ALA A 248 -18.24 -1.57 10.91
CA ALA A 248 -19.20 -0.75 10.19
C ALA A 248 -20.11 -0.03 11.20
N GLU A 249 -20.24 1.29 11.08
CA GLU A 249 -21.10 2.12 11.91
C GLU A 249 -22.10 2.90 11.05
N GLY A 250 -23.29 3.16 11.60
CA GLY A 250 -24.33 3.96 10.93
C GLY A 250 -24.73 3.39 9.57
N SER A 251 -24.64 4.20 8.51
CA SER A 251 -25.07 3.87 7.15
C SER A 251 -24.36 2.66 6.52
N GLN A 252 -23.14 2.32 6.97
CA GLN A 252 -22.42 1.14 6.48
C GLN A 252 -23.07 -0.17 6.90
N LEU A 253 -23.75 -0.20 8.06
CA LEU A 253 -24.47 -1.38 8.51
C LEU A 253 -25.69 -1.68 7.64
N ASP A 254 -26.37 -0.64 7.15
CA ASP A 254 -27.52 -0.81 6.27
C ASP A 254 -27.09 -1.34 4.90
N GLU A 255 -25.95 -0.88 4.37
CA GLU A 255 -25.33 -1.43 3.16
C GLU A 255 -24.93 -2.90 3.33
N VAL A 256 -24.32 -3.26 4.48
CA VAL A 256 -23.99 -4.66 4.80
C VAL A 256 -25.25 -5.52 4.90
N ARG A 257 -26.31 -5.05 5.57
CA ARG A 257 -27.59 -5.77 5.70
C ARG A 257 -28.23 -6.01 4.34
N GLN A 258 -28.24 -5.01 3.48
CA GLN A 258 -28.75 -5.12 2.12
C GLN A 258 -27.94 -6.18 1.36
N VAL A 259 -26.61 -6.08 1.34
CA VAL A 259 -25.76 -7.03 0.62
C VAL A 259 -25.92 -8.47 1.16
N MET A 260 -26.01 -8.66 2.47
CA MET A 260 -26.30 -9.97 3.08
C MET A 260 -27.66 -10.54 2.66
N GLY A 261 -28.65 -9.69 2.39
CA GLY A 261 -29.95 -10.09 1.84
C GLY A 261 -29.83 -10.81 0.50
N MET A 262 -28.81 -10.52 -0.30
CA MET A 262 -28.56 -11.20 -1.59
C MET A 262 -28.30 -12.71 -1.45
N LEU A 263 -27.97 -13.22 -0.26
CA LEU A 263 -27.85 -14.66 -0.04
C LEU A 263 -29.19 -15.39 -0.16
N ALA A 264 -30.29 -14.72 0.18
CA ALA A 264 -31.63 -15.29 0.17
C ALA A 264 -32.27 -15.31 -1.24
N PHE A 265 -31.72 -14.55 -2.18
CA PHE A 265 -32.29 -14.36 -3.51
C PHE A 265 -31.39 -14.97 -4.60
N PRO A 266 -31.95 -15.56 -5.67
CA PRO A 266 -31.18 -15.98 -6.83
C PRO A 266 -30.73 -14.80 -7.71
N PRO A 267 -29.62 -14.91 -8.46
CA PRO A 267 -29.05 -13.79 -9.23
C PRO A 267 -29.98 -13.20 -10.31
N ASP A 268 -31.03 -13.93 -10.68
CA ASP A 268 -32.09 -13.58 -11.64
C ASP A 268 -33.34 -12.96 -10.95
N THR A 269 -33.23 -12.57 -9.68
CA THR A 269 -34.33 -11.99 -8.91
C THR A 269 -34.78 -10.64 -9.48
N HIS A 270 -36.09 -10.45 -9.62
CA HIS A 270 -36.70 -9.17 -10.02
C HIS A 270 -37.17 -8.30 -8.84
N ILE A 271 -36.88 -8.72 -7.60
CA ILE A 271 -37.27 -8.05 -6.36
C ILE A 271 -36.29 -6.90 -6.08
N SER A 272 -36.77 -5.66 -6.13
CA SER A 272 -35.99 -4.49 -5.68
C SER A 272 -35.72 -4.56 -4.17
N PRO A 273 -34.51 -4.26 -3.67
CA PRO A 273 -33.36 -3.66 -4.35
C PRO A 273 -32.31 -4.67 -4.89
N TYR A 274 -32.67 -5.94 -5.05
CA TYR A 274 -31.78 -7.05 -5.41
C TYR A 274 -31.85 -7.46 -6.88
N LYS A 275 -32.42 -6.58 -7.72
CA LYS A 275 -32.49 -6.71 -9.18
C LYS A 275 -31.19 -6.25 -9.84
#